data_AF-A0A9E2P5K5-F1
#
_entry.id   AF-A0A9E2P5K5-F1
#
_cell.length_a   1.000
_cell.length_b   1.000
_cell.length_c   1.000
_cell.angle_alpha   90.00
_cell.angle_beta   90.00
_cell.angle_gamma   90.00
#
_symmetry.space_group_name_H-M   'P 1'
#
loop_
_entity.id
_entity.type
_entity.pdbx_description
1 polymer ?
#
loop_
_entity_poly.entity_id
_entity_poly.type
_entity_poly.pdbx_seq_one_letter_code
_entity_poly.pdbx_strand_id
1 'polypeptide(L)'
;SGERVANLSIATSEQWRDKASGERKEKTEWHRVVIFNDNIVKVAENYLKKGSTVYIEGSLQTRKYEQNGVEKYTTEIVLQKFRGELTMLGGRSDSAGGGASRGGDDDYSSGFSTGGANKPSGPKESYDLNDDIPF
;
A
#
# COMPACT_ATOMS: atom_id res chain seq x y z
N SER A 1 3.00 14.03 -33.44
CA SER A 1 2.46 13.85 -32.08
C SER A 1 3.60 13.71 -31.09
N GLY A 2 3.76 14.66 -30.16
CA GLY A 2 4.81 14.68 -29.14
C GLY A 2 4.22 14.79 -27.74
N GLU A 3 3.02 14.24 -27.54
CA GLU A 3 2.34 14.25 -26.26
C GLU A 3 3.09 13.34 -25.29
N ARG A 4 3.32 13.82 -24.07
CA ARG A 4 4.07 13.07 -23.06
C ARG A 4 3.18 11.98 -22.49
N VAL A 5 3.75 10.79 -22.36
CA VAL A 5 3.07 9.62 -21.78
C VAL A 5 3.99 9.00 -20.75
N ALA A 6 3.46 8.70 -19.57
CA ALA A 6 4.19 7.94 -18.55
C ALA A 6 3.63 6.52 -18.45
N ASN A 7 4.53 5.54 -18.37
CA ASN A 7 4.20 4.14 -18.14
C ASN A 7 4.80 3.70 -16.80
N LEU A 8 3.96 3.23 -15.88
CA LEU A 8 4.38 2.76 -14.56
C LEU A 8 4.02 1.29 -14.37
N SER A 9 4.81 0.60 -13.56
CA SER A 9 4.54 -0.76 -13.09
C SER A 9 4.41 -0.71 -11.57
N ILE A 10 3.22 -1.06 -11.05
CA ILE A 10 2.90 -0.97 -9.63
C ILE A 10 2.69 -2.36 -9.06
N ALA A 11 3.40 -2.68 -8.00
CA ALA A 11 3.20 -3.90 -7.24
C ALA A 11 2.16 -3.66 -6.14
N THR A 12 1.20 -4.57 -6.01
CA THR A 12 0.39 -4.72 -4.79
C THR A 12 0.63 -6.12 -4.22
N SER A 13 0.78 -6.21 -2.90
CA SER A 13 1.14 -7.46 -2.23
C SER A 13 0.14 -7.79 -1.13
N GLU A 14 -0.29 -9.05 -1.08
CA GLU A 14 -1.12 -9.60 -0.01
C GLU A 14 -0.33 -10.66 0.74
N GLN A 15 -0.39 -10.62 2.08
CA GLN A 15 0.19 -11.65 2.96
C GLN A 15 -0.92 -12.32 3.77
N TRP A 16 -0.94 -13.66 3.78
CA TRP A 16 -1.90 -14.43 4.56
C TRP A 16 -1.26 -15.69 5.14
N ARG A 17 -1.95 -16.30 6.12
CA ARG A 17 -1.56 -17.61 6.65
C ARG A 17 -2.41 -18.68 5.98
N ASP A 18 -1.76 -19.67 5.38
CA ASP A 18 -2.43 -20.81 4.79
C ASP A 18 -3.13 -21.64 5.87
N LYS A 19 -4.41 -21.99 5.65
CA LYS A 19 -5.21 -22.70 6.66
C LYS A 19 -4.86 -24.18 6.76
N ALA A 20 -4.31 -24.79 5.70
CA ALA A 20 -3.97 -26.21 5.68
C ALA A 20 -2.55 -26.46 6.20
N SER A 21 -1.56 -25.68 5.74
CA SER A 21 -0.16 -25.84 6.18
C SER A 21 0.21 -24.99 7.39
N GLY A 22 -0.54 -23.92 7.67
CA GLY A 22 -0.20 -22.97 8.73
C GLY A 22 0.96 -22.03 8.38
N GLU A 23 1.48 -22.09 7.15
CA GLU A 23 2.60 -21.28 6.67
C GLU A 23 2.15 -19.86 6.28
N ARG A 24 3.06 -18.89 6.39
CA ARG A 24 2.84 -17.55 5.82
C ARG A 24 3.10 -17.59 4.31
N LYS A 25 2.13 -17.11 3.53
CA LYS A 25 2.20 -16.95 2.08
C LYS A 25 2.11 -15.48 1.71
N GLU A 26 2.74 -15.14 0.58
CA GLU A 26 2.71 -13.81 -0.01
C GLU A 26 2.41 -13.92 -1.50
N LYS A 27 1.58 -13.01 -2.03
CA LYS A 27 1.28 -12.89 -3.45
C LYS A 27 1.46 -11.43 -3.85
N THR A 28 2.26 -11.21 -4.90
CA THR A 28 2.45 -9.89 -5.51
C THR A 28 1.82 -9.87 -6.90
N GLU A 29 0.98 -8.88 -7.15
CA GLU A 29 0.36 -8.60 -8.44
C GLU A 29 0.98 -7.32 -9.04
N TRP A 30 1.24 -7.35 -10.35
CA TRP A 30 1.85 -6.23 -11.07
C TRP A 30 0.85 -5.57 -12.00
N HIS A 31 0.59 -4.29 -11.75
CA HIS A 31 -0.37 -3.47 -12.46
C HIS A 31 0.36 -2.57 -13.45
N ARG A 32 -0.07 -2.58 -14.71
CA ARG A 32 0.42 -1.65 -15.73
C ARG A 32 -0.44 -0.39 -15.72
N VAL A 33 0.18 0.75 -15.51
CA VAL A 33 -0.49 2.06 -15.50
C VAL A 33 0.03 2.91 -16.65
N VAL A 34 -0.89 3.48 -17.44
CA VAL A 34 -0.59 4.36 -18.57
C VAL A 34 -1.22 5.72 -18.32
N ILE A 35 -0.41 6.76 -18.34
CA ILE A 35 -0.83 8.12 -17.98
C ILE A 35 -0.68 9.03 -19.20
N PHE A 36 -1.82 9.50 -19.70
CA PHE A 36 -1.93 10.51 -20.76
C PHE A 36 -2.24 11.91 -20.22
N ASN A 37 -2.60 12.02 -18.94
CA ASN A 37 -2.87 13.30 -18.30
C ASN A 37 -1.56 14.06 -18.05
N ASP A 38 -1.32 15.14 -18.81
CA ASP A 38 -0.07 15.91 -18.78
C ASP A 38 0.33 16.42 -17.39
N ASN A 39 -0.64 16.82 -16.55
CA ASN A 39 -0.34 17.30 -15.20
C ASN A 39 0.17 16.16 -14.32
N ILE A 40 -0.43 14.98 -14.44
CA ILE A 40 -0.03 13.79 -13.70
C ILE A 40 1.30 13.26 -14.22
N VAL A 41 1.55 13.31 -15.53
CA VAL A 41 2.84 12.95 -16.11
C VAL A 41 3.96 13.82 -15.53
N LYS A 42 3.76 15.14 -15.43
CA LYS A 42 4.74 16.04 -14.78
C LYS A 42 4.97 15.68 -13.32
N VAL A 43 3.94 15.31 -12.57
CA VAL A 43 4.09 14.88 -11.16
C VAL A 43 4.88 13.57 -11.10
N ALA A 44 4.53 12.60 -11.96
CA ALA A 44 5.22 11.33 -12.02
C ALA A 44 6.71 11.51 -12.35
N GLU A 45 7.03 12.33 -13.35
CA GLU A 45 8.40 12.62 -13.79
C GLU A 45 9.24 13.30 -12.71
N ASN A 46 8.67 14.27 -11.99
CA ASN A 46 9.45 15.06 -11.03
C ASN A 46 9.57 14.40 -9.64
N TYR A 47 8.61 13.56 -9.24
CA TYR A 47 8.52 13.11 -7.85
C TYR A 47 8.50 11.60 -7.65
N LEU A 48 8.18 10.81 -8.67
CA LEU A 48 8.18 9.36 -8.53
C LEU A 48 9.57 8.78 -8.77
N LYS A 49 9.97 7.90 -7.86
CA LYS A 49 11.16 7.06 -7.97
C LYS A 49 10.75 5.62 -7.75
N LYS A 50 11.64 4.69 -8.07
CA LYS A 50 11.45 3.28 -7.73
C LYS A 50 11.19 3.16 -6.22
N GLY A 51 10.13 2.44 -5.85
CA GLY A 51 9.72 2.28 -4.46
C GLY A 51 8.80 3.37 -3.91
N SER A 52 8.46 4.41 -4.69
CA SER A 52 7.44 5.37 -4.28
C SER A 52 6.09 4.68 -4.09
N THR A 53 5.51 4.79 -2.89
CA THR A 53 4.14 4.36 -2.62
C THR A 53 3.17 5.42 -3.12
N VAL A 54 2.18 4.99 -3.91
CA VAL A 54 1.22 5.87 -4.57
C VAL A 54 -0.19 5.29 -4.47
N TYR A 55 -1.17 6.18 -4.42
CA TYR A 55 -2.55 5.95 -4.79
C TYR A 55 -2.72 6.33 -6.27
N ILE A 56 -3.48 5.50 -6.99
CA ILE A 56 -3.79 5.69 -8.41
C ILE A 56 -5.27 5.43 -8.64
N GLU A 57 -5.94 6.35 -9.34
CA GLU A 57 -7.28 6.15 -9.89
C GLU A 57 -7.24 6.30 -11.40
N GLY A 58 -7.84 5.36 -12.11
CA GLY A 58 -7.97 5.38 -13.56
C GLY A 58 -9.04 4.42 -14.05
N SER A 59 -9.15 4.30 -15.38
CA SER A 59 -10.07 3.37 -16.04
C SER A 59 -9.35 2.10 -16.49
N LEU A 60 -9.94 0.93 -16.28
CA LEU A 60 -9.42 -0.30 -16.88
C LEU A 60 -9.68 -0.32 -18.38
N GLN A 61 -8.63 -0.53 -19.16
CA GLN A 61 -8.71 -0.71 -20.60
C GLN A 61 -7.98 -1.98 -21.00
N THR A 62 -8.67 -2.86 -21.71
CA THR A 62 -8.06 -4.05 -22.30
C THR A 62 -7.86 -3.80 -23.78
N ARG A 63 -6.60 -3.82 -24.22
CA ARG A 63 -6.26 -3.73 -25.64
C ARG A 63 -5.75 -5.05 -26.17
N LYS A 64 -6.06 -5.27 -27.44
CA LYS A 64 -5.57 -6.39 -28.23
C LYS A 64 -4.38 -5.94 -29.07
N TYR A 65 -3.32 -6.74 -29.10
CA TYR A 65 -2.17 -6.53 -29.96
C TYR A 65 -1.65 -7.87 -30.46
N GLU A 66 -0.92 -7.85 -31.57
CA GLU A 66 -0.29 -9.04 -32.12
C GLU A 66 1.20 -9.02 -31.78
N GLN A 67 1.70 -10.16 -31.32
CA GLN A 67 3.12 -10.37 -31.09
C GLN A 67 3.51 -11.73 -31.64
N ASN A 68 4.42 -11.75 -32.62
CA ASN A 68 4.90 -12.97 -33.29
C ASN A 68 3.76 -13.81 -33.91
N GLY A 69 2.79 -13.18 -34.56
CA GLY A 69 1.64 -13.87 -35.16
C GLY A 69 0.60 -14.38 -34.15
N VAL A 70 0.82 -14.13 -32.85
CA VAL A 70 -0.11 -14.53 -31.79
C VAL A 70 -0.81 -13.30 -31.22
N GLU A 71 -2.13 -13.39 -31.18
CA GLU A 71 -2.99 -12.40 -30.55
C GLU A 71 -2.84 -12.40 -29.03
N LYS A 72 -2.65 -11.22 -28.44
CA LYS A 72 -2.46 -11.00 -27.02
C LYS A 72 -3.41 -9.92 -26.52
N TYR A 73 -3.87 -10.11 -25.29
CA TYR A 73 -4.67 -9.13 -24.57
C TYR A 73 -3.85 -8.58 -23.42
N THR A 74 -3.94 -7.29 -23.17
CA THR A 74 -3.34 -6.66 -22.00
C THR A 74 -4.30 -5.66 -21.41
N THR A 75 -4.55 -5.80 -20.11
CA THR A 75 -5.35 -4.88 -19.33
C THR A 75 -4.43 -3.89 -18.64
N GLU A 76 -4.74 -2.61 -18.80
CA GLU A 76 -3.97 -1.46 -18.31
C GLU A 76 -4.91 -0.55 -17.51
N ILE A 77 -4.38 0.09 -16.47
CA ILE A 77 -5.06 1.18 -15.75
C ILE A 77 -4.69 2.47 -16.47
N VAL A 78 -5.66 3.13 -17.10
CA VAL A 78 -5.42 4.27 -17.98
C VAL A 78 -5.97 5.54 -17.38
N LEU A 79 -5.08 6.52 -17.21
CA LEU A 79 -5.38 7.89 -16.80
C LEU A 79 -5.45 8.75 -18.06
N GLN A 80 -6.66 8.88 -18.61
CA GLN A 80 -6.96 9.66 -19.81
C GLN A 80 -6.71 11.16 -19.59
N LYS A 81 -6.62 11.94 -20.67
CA LYS A 81 -6.49 13.41 -20.58
C LYS A 81 -7.60 13.98 -19.70
N PHE A 82 -7.22 14.87 -18.78
CA PHE A 82 -8.11 15.54 -17.83
C PHE A 82 -8.87 14.59 -16.88
N ARG A 83 -8.46 13.33 -16.76
CA ARG A 83 -9.05 12.32 -15.87
C ARG A 83 -7.98 11.58 -15.06
N GLY A 84 -8.45 10.85 -14.05
CA GLY A 84 -7.63 10.05 -13.15
C GLY A 84 -6.96 10.87 -12.06
N GLU A 85 -6.40 10.15 -11.09
CA GLU A 85 -5.71 10.73 -9.94
C GLU A 85 -4.43 9.97 -9.66
N LEU A 86 -3.40 10.70 -9.23
CA LEU A 86 -2.19 10.14 -8.65
C LEU A 86 -1.86 10.93 -7.40
N THR A 87 -1.82 10.22 -6.28
CA THR A 87 -1.45 10.81 -4.98
C THR A 87 -0.28 10.04 -4.42
N MET A 88 0.82 10.74 -4.13
CA MET A 88 1.97 10.14 -3.47
C MET A 88 1.63 9.94 -2.00
N LEU A 89 1.68 8.70 -1.53
CA LEU A 89 1.32 8.37 -0.15
C LEU A 89 2.49 8.53 0.82
N GLY A 90 3.68 8.80 0.28
CA GLY A 90 4.92 8.85 1.05
C GLY A 90 5.32 7.47 1.55
N GLY A 91 6.62 7.21 1.63
CA GLY A 91 7.14 6.19 2.52
C GLY A 91 7.37 6.85 3.87
N ARG A 92 7.10 6.17 4.98
CA ARG A 92 7.92 6.40 6.18
C ARG A 92 9.37 6.41 5.68
N SER A 93 10.09 7.49 5.94
CA SER A 93 11.52 7.47 5.65
C SER A 93 12.07 6.30 6.46
N ASP A 94 12.39 5.19 5.81
CA ASP A 94 13.38 4.24 6.28
C ASP A 94 14.73 4.96 6.23
N SER A 95 14.86 6.02 7.03
CA SER A 95 16.12 6.57 7.50
C SER A 95 16.57 5.67 8.66
N ALA A 96 16.74 4.39 8.36
CA ALA A 96 17.45 3.44 9.18
C ALA A 96 18.82 3.27 8.52
N GLY A 97 19.76 4.16 8.87
CA GLY A 97 21.10 4.12 8.30
C GLY A 97 21.97 5.30 8.69
N GLY A 98 22.33 5.41 9.97
CA GLY A 98 23.33 6.37 10.44
C GLY A 98 23.57 6.22 11.93
N GLY A 99 24.45 5.29 12.31
CA GLY A 99 24.71 4.93 13.70
C GLY A 99 25.25 6.08 14.56
N ALA A 100 24.83 6.08 15.82
CA ALA A 100 25.60 6.63 16.92
C ALA A 100 25.44 5.69 18.12
N SER A 101 26.44 4.83 18.30
CA SER A 101 26.73 4.25 19.62
C SER A 101 27.05 5.40 20.58
N ARG A 102 26.21 5.58 21.59
CA ARG A 102 26.49 6.21 22.87
C ARG A 102 25.70 5.35 23.86
N GLY A 103 26.31 4.46 24.66
CA GLY A 103 27.39 4.77 25.59
C GLY A 103 26.76 5.47 26.80
N GLY A 104 26.41 4.70 27.82
CA GLY A 104 25.80 5.20 29.06
C GLY A 104 25.17 4.07 29.86
N ASP A 105 25.97 3.47 30.74
CA ASP A 105 25.53 2.96 32.04
C ASP A 105 24.39 3.81 32.60
N ASP A 106 23.41 3.19 33.22
CA ASP A 106 23.09 3.52 34.61
C ASP A 106 22.14 2.48 35.23
N ASP A 107 22.61 2.00 36.38
CA ASP A 107 22.02 1.10 37.34
C ASP A 107 21.04 1.88 38.23
N TYR A 108 19.75 1.51 38.26
CA TYR A 108 18.82 2.00 39.29
C TYR A 108 17.84 0.91 39.72
N SER A 109 18.33 0.08 40.63
CA SER A 109 17.50 -0.54 41.66
C SER A 109 16.85 0.54 42.53
N SER A 110 15.52 0.67 42.50
CA SER A 110 14.76 1.11 43.69
C SER A 110 13.30 0.68 43.58
N GLY A 111 12.86 -0.15 44.52
CA GLY A 111 11.50 -0.64 44.60
C GLY A 111 10.49 0.42 45.05
N PHE A 112 9.23 0.19 44.69
CA PHE A 112 8.09 0.65 45.46
C PHE A 112 7.01 -0.44 45.42
N SER A 113 6.74 -1.01 46.60
CA SER A 113 5.58 -1.83 46.90
C SER A 113 4.39 -0.94 47.25
N THR A 114 3.23 -1.22 46.66
CA THR A 114 1.86 -0.97 47.16
C THR A 114 0.95 -1.57 46.09
N GLY A 115 0.06 -2.52 46.32
CA GLY A 115 -0.86 -2.76 47.43
C GLY A 115 -2.16 -3.16 46.74
N GLY A 116 -2.66 -4.36 46.98
CA GLY A 116 -3.72 -4.99 46.18
C GLY A 116 -5.10 -4.36 46.33
N ALA A 117 -6.01 -4.67 45.40
CA ALA A 117 -7.46 -4.76 45.65
C ALA A 117 -8.18 -5.43 44.46
N ASN A 118 -9.27 -6.09 44.80
CA ASN A 118 -10.04 -7.06 44.05
C ASN A 118 -11.41 -6.47 43.66
N LYS A 119 -11.76 -6.45 42.35
CA LYS A 119 -13.10 -6.47 41.70
C LYS A 119 -14.12 -5.34 42.01
N PRO A 120 -15.14 -5.02 41.17
CA PRO A 120 -15.98 -5.96 40.40
C PRO A 120 -16.38 -5.59 38.95
N SER A 121 -17.04 -6.57 38.35
CA SER A 121 -17.71 -6.69 37.05
C SER A 121 -18.78 -5.64 36.73
N GLY A 122 -18.69 -5.06 35.53
CA GLY A 122 -19.79 -4.35 34.85
C GLY A 122 -20.40 -5.20 33.71
N PRO A 123 -21.64 -4.92 33.27
CA PRO A 123 -22.36 -5.75 32.31
C PRO A 123 -21.71 -5.74 30.92
N LYS A 124 -21.64 -6.92 30.27
CA LYS A 124 -21.33 -7.03 28.84
C LYS A 124 -22.57 -6.63 28.04
N GLU A 125 -22.52 -5.48 27.37
CA GLU A 125 -23.43 -5.22 26.26
C GLU A 125 -22.91 -5.97 25.04
N SER A 126 -23.66 -7.00 24.62
CA SER A 126 -23.49 -7.64 23.33
C SER A 126 -24.21 -6.80 22.28
N TYR A 127 -23.47 -5.96 21.57
CA TYR A 127 -23.93 -5.46 20.28
C TYR A 127 -23.93 -6.65 19.31
N ASP A 128 -25.11 -7.11 18.92
CA ASP A 128 -25.26 -8.11 17.86
C ASP A 128 -24.90 -7.44 16.53
N LEU A 129 -23.66 -7.62 16.11
CA LEU A 129 -23.10 -7.06 14.87
C LEU A 129 -23.66 -7.73 13.60
N ASN A 130 -24.74 -8.50 13.71
CA ASN A 130 -25.33 -9.28 12.62
C ASN A 130 -26.65 -8.72 12.06
N ASP A 131 -27.24 -7.68 12.65
CA ASP A 131 -28.53 -7.14 12.19
C ASP A 131 -28.41 -5.64 11.89
N ASP A 132 -28.41 -5.30 10.60
CA ASP A 132 -28.57 -3.96 10.01
C ASP A 132 -27.32 -3.07 9.82
N ILE A 133 -26.46 -3.47 8.86
CA ILE A 133 -25.72 -2.48 8.04
C ILE A 133 -26.53 -2.25 6.75
N PRO A 134 -27.25 -1.12 6.59
CA PRO A 134 -27.88 -0.78 5.32
C PRO A 134 -26.83 -0.33 4.29
N PHE A 135 -27.04 -0.74 3.04
CA PHE A 135 -26.26 -0.36 1.85
C PHE A 135 -26.44 1.11 1.47
#